data_AF-A0A3P7EAB5-F1
#
_entry.id   AF-A0A3P7EAB5-F1
#
_cell.length_a   1.000
_cell.length_b   1.000
_cell.length_c   1.000
_cell.angle_alpha   90.00
_cell.angle_beta   90.00
_cell.angle_gamma   90.00
#
_symmetry.space_group_name_H-M   'P 1'
#
loop_
_entity.id
_entity.type
_entity.pdbx_description
1 polymer ?
#
loop_
_entity_poly.entity_id
_entity_poly.type
_entity_poly.pdbx_seq_one_letter_code
_entity_poly.pdbx_strand_id
1 'polypeptide(L)'
;MAMLTDRDRRKQISVRGIAQVENVTNIKNSFNRHLHFSIIKDRNVATPRDYYFALANTVRDHLVSRWIRTQQYYYDKDPKLS
;
A
#
# COMPACT_ATOMS: atom_id res chain seq x y z
N MET A 1 22.63 -22.85 -0.79
CA MET A 1 21.31 -22.19 -0.95
C MET A 1 20.85 -22.42 -2.38
N ALA A 2 19.74 -23.12 -2.61
CA ALA A 2 19.22 -23.33 -3.96
C ALA A 2 18.82 -21.97 -4.58
N MET A 3 19.18 -21.73 -5.84
CA MET A 3 18.72 -20.54 -6.57
C MET A 3 17.20 -20.60 -6.73
N LEU A 4 16.50 -19.56 -6.30
CA LEU A 4 15.08 -19.38 -6.58
C LEU A 4 14.87 -19.24 -8.09
N THR A 5 13.90 -19.99 -8.63
CA THR A 5 13.47 -19.81 -10.02
C THR A 5 12.85 -18.42 -10.21
N ASP A 6 12.82 -17.90 -11.44
CA ASP A 6 12.17 -16.61 -11.73
C ASP A 6 10.68 -16.63 -11.34
N ARG A 7 10.04 -17.80 -11.43
CA ARG A 7 8.67 -18.01 -10.97
C ARG A 7 8.54 -17.80 -9.47
N ASP A 8 9.49 -18.29 -8.67
CA ASP A 8 9.46 -18.15 -7.22
C ASP A 8 9.80 -16.72 -6.77
N ARG A 9 10.66 -16.02 -7.52
CA ARG A 9 10.94 -14.59 -7.25
C ARG A 9 9.71 -13.72 -7.45
N ARG A 10 8.91 -14.00 -8.49
CA ARG A 10 7.67 -13.23 -8.81
C ARG A 10 6.56 -13.41 -7.78
N LYS A 11 6.56 -14.51 -7.01
CA LYS A 11 5.61 -14.74 -5.91
C LYS A 11 5.91 -13.89 -4.67
N GLN A 12 7.07 -13.23 -4.61
CA GLN A 12 7.43 -12.43 -3.46
C GLN A 12 6.74 -11.06 -3.50
N ILE A 13 6.22 -10.63 -2.35
CA ILE A 13 5.72 -9.27 -2.17
C ILE A 13 6.91 -8.30 -2.07
N SER A 14 6.83 -7.17 -2.77
CA SER A 14 7.85 -6.12 -2.73
C SER A 14 7.94 -5.45 -1.37
N VAL A 15 6.81 -5.37 -0.64
CA VAL A 15 6.73 -4.76 0.69
C VAL A 15 6.56 -5.86 1.74
N ARG A 16 7.65 -6.18 2.44
CA ARG A 16 7.63 -7.21 3.51
C ARG A 16 7.01 -6.71 4.81
N GLY A 17 7.15 -5.43 5.12
CA GLY A 17 6.58 -4.82 6.33
C GLY A 17 5.06 -4.75 6.26
N ILE A 18 4.37 -5.30 7.26
CA ILE A 18 2.98 -4.93 7.50
C ILE A 18 2.99 -3.44 7.83
N ALA A 19 2.08 -2.66 7.24
CA ALA A 19 1.97 -1.23 7.53
C ALA A 19 2.03 -1.05 9.06
N GLN A 20 3.03 -0.33 9.54
CA GLN A 20 3.29 -0.15 10.97
C GLN A 20 2.00 0.33 11.65
N VAL A 21 1.82 -0.07 12.91
CA VAL A 21 0.71 0.35 13.78
C VAL A 21 0.36 1.80 13.48
N GLU A 22 -0.91 2.00 13.10
CA GLU A 22 -1.44 3.28 12.65
C GLU A 22 -1.29 4.33 13.76
N ASN A 23 -0.18 5.06 13.71
CA ASN A 23 0.00 6.25 14.53
C ASN A 23 -0.34 7.47 13.67
N VAL A 24 -0.98 8.46 14.30
CA VAL A 24 -1.33 9.77 13.73
C VAL A 24 -0.15 10.38 12.97
N THR A 25 1.08 10.23 13.46
CA THR A 25 2.30 10.73 12.80
C THR A 25 2.52 10.09 11.42
N ASN A 26 2.35 8.77 11.30
CA ASN A 26 2.55 8.05 10.04
C ASN A 26 1.47 8.40 9.01
N ILE A 27 0.23 8.58 9.48
CA ILE A 27 -0.89 9.01 8.63
C ILE A 27 -0.62 10.43 8.09
N LYS A 28 -0.19 11.37 8.94
CA LYS A 28 0.16 12.74 8.52
C LYS A 28 1.28 12.75 7.48
N ASN A 29 2.33 11.94 7.69
CA ASN A 29 3.45 11.85 6.75
C ASN A 29 3.01 11.28 5.39
N SER A 30 2.22 10.21 5.39
CA SER A 30 1.71 9.58 4.17
C SER A 30 0.73 10.49 3.42
N PHE A 31 -0.13 11.21 4.15
CA PHE A 31 -1.02 12.22 3.58
C PHE A 31 -0.23 13.31 2.87
N ASN A 32 0.78 13.90 3.53
CA ASN A 32 1.62 14.93 2.93
C ASN A 32 2.40 14.41 1.72
N ARG A 33 2.87 13.15 1.78
CA ARG A 33 3.52 12.48 0.66
C ARG A 33 2.58 12.37 -0.54
N HIS A 34 1.33 11.97 -0.35
CA HIS A 34 0.36 11.89 -1.44
C HIS A 34 -0.03 13.26 -1.97
N LEU A 35 -0.21 14.26 -1.11
CA LEU A 35 -0.50 15.62 -1.55
C LEU A 35 0.64 16.15 -2.45
N HIS A 36 1.88 15.94 -2.03
CA HIS A 36 3.05 16.45 -2.75
C HIS A 36 3.37 15.65 -4.02
N PHE A 37 3.47 14.32 -3.95
CA PHE A 37 3.96 13.49 -5.06
C PHE A 37 2.84 12.88 -5.92
N SER A 38 1.65 12.65 -5.36
CA SER A 38 0.54 12.04 -6.12
C SER A 38 -0.41 13.08 -6.70
N ILE A 39 -0.72 14.14 -5.94
CA ILE A 39 -1.61 15.22 -6.37
C ILE A 39 -0.85 16.40 -6.98
N ILE A 40 0.47 16.50 -6.72
CA ILE A 40 1.35 17.52 -7.29
C ILE A 40 0.91 18.93 -6.84
N LYS A 41 0.64 19.07 -5.55
CA LYS A 41 0.19 20.31 -4.93
C LYS A 41 0.96 20.59 -3.65
N ASP A 42 1.22 21.87 -3.41
CA ASP A 42 1.57 22.35 -2.08
C ASP A 42 0.29 22.70 -1.30
N ARG A 43 0.44 23.10 -0.03
CA ARG A 43 -0.69 23.49 0.81
C ARG A 43 -1.28 24.86 0.45
N ASN A 44 -0.58 25.67 -0.35
CA ASN A 44 -1.04 27.00 -0.74
C ASN A 44 -2.11 26.92 -1.84
N VAL A 45 -1.98 25.95 -2.75
CA VAL A 45 -2.88 25.79 -3.91
C VAL A 45 -3.80 24.57 -3.85
N ALA A 46 -3.75 23.79 -2.77
CA ALA A 46 -4.57 22.59 -2.60
C ALA A 46 -6.02 22.92 -2.23
N THR A 47 -6.96 22.34 -2.98
CA THR A 47 -8.40 22.45 -2.77
C THR A 47 -8.93 21.36 -1.82
N PRO A 48 -10.16 21.48 -1.29
CA PRO A 48 -10.78 20.41 -0.51
C PRO A 48 -10.83 19.05 -1.22
N ARG A 49 -11.00 19.05 -2.55
CA ARG A 49 -10.97 17.83 -3.38
C ARG A 49 -9.59 17.18 -3.38
N ASP A 50 -8.52 17.97 -3.42
CA ASP A 50 -7.14 17.48 -3.39
C ASP A 50 -6.84 16.80 -2.05
N TYR A 51 -7.31 17.39 -0.95
CA TYR A 51 -7.19 16.79 0.38
C TYR A 51 -7.97 15.49 0.50
N TYR A 52 -9.17 15.40 -0.08
CA TYR A 52 -9.92 14.14 -0.17
C TYR A 52 -9.10 13.05 -0.87
N PHE A 53 -8.53 13.33 -2.05
CA PHE A 53 -7.76 12.34 -2.78
C PHE A 53 -6.46 11.95 -2.07
N ALA A 54 -5.76 12.90 -1.43
CA ALA A 54 -4.56 12.61 -0.64
C ALA A 54 -4.88 11.66 0.53
N LEU A 55 -6.00 11.88 1.23
CA LEU A 55 -6.45 10.99 2.30
C LEU A 55 -6.89 9.62 1.76
N ALA A 56 -7.68 9.59 0.68
CA ALA A 56 -8.13 8.35 0.06
C ALA A 56 -6.95 7.47 -0.39
N ASN A 57 -5.92 8.07 -0.99
CA ASN A 57 -4.69 7.34 -1.35
C ASN A 57 -3.93 6.83 -0.13
N THR A 58 -3.86 7.62 0.95
CA THR A 58 -3.25 7.19 2.21
C THR A 58 -3.93 5.94 2.77
N VAL A 59 -5.26 5.91 2.81
CA VAL A 59 -6.03 4.74 3.27
C VAL A 59 -5.88 3.56 2.30
N ARG A 60 -5.86 3.83 0.98
CA ARG A 60 -5.67 2.80 -0.04
C ARG A 60 -4.36 2.04 0.15
N ASP A 61 -3.25 2.71 0.46
CA ASP A 61 -1.95 2.08 0.68
C ASP A 61 -1.99 1.04 1.83
N HIS A 62 -2.77 1.31 2.88
CA HIS A 62 -2.97 0.38 4.00
C HIS A 62 -3.77 -0.86 3.60
N LEU A 63 -4.84 -0.67 2.83
CA LEU A 63 -5.70 -1.76 2.36
C LEU A 63 -4.99 -2.65 1.34
N VAL A 64 -4.31 -2.06 0.36
CA VAL A 64 -3.61 -2.79 -0.71
C VAL A 64 -2.53 -3.71 -0.13
N SER A 65 -1.79 -3.26 0.89
CA SER A 65 -0.77 -4.07 1.57
C SER A 65 -1.34 -5.35 2.19
N ARG A 66 -2.57 -5.29 2.74
CA ARG A 66 -3.25 -6.47 3.30
C ARG A 66 -3.87 -7.32 2.18
N TRP A 67 -4.52 -6.69 1.21
CA TRP A 67 -5.16 -7.37 0.10
C TRP A 67 -4.20 -8.26 -0.69
N ILE A 68 -3.01 -7.75 -1.03
CA ILE A 68 -1.97 -8.52 -1.74
C ILE A 68 -1.55 -9.75 -0.93
N ARG A 69 -1.39 -9.62 0.40
CA ARG A 69 -1.04 -10.75 1.27
C ARG A 69 -2.15 -11.80 1.33
N THR A 70 -3.41 -11.38 1.33
CA THR A 70 -4.54 -12.30 1.27
C THR A 70 -4.54 -13.08 -0.04
N GLN A 71 -4.31 -12.42 -1.19
CA GLN A 71 -4.21 -13.10 -2.48
C GLN A 71 -3.03 -14.09 -2.50
N GLN A 72 -1.87 -13.71 -1.97
CA GLN A 72 -0.72 -14.59 -1.85
C GLN A 72 -1.02 -15.80 -0.96
N TYR A 73 -1.71 -15.59 0.17
CA TYR A 73 -2.12 -16.65 1.07
C TYR A 73 -3.06 -17.65 0.39
N TYR A 74 -4.05 -17.17 -0.38
CA TYR A 74 -4.94 -18.06 -1.15
C TYR A 74 -4.19 -18.83 -2.22
N TYR A 75 -3.25 -18.19 -2.91
CA TYR A 75 -2.40 -18.88 -3.88
C TYR A 75 -1.55 -19.99 -3.23
N ASP A 76 -0.98 -19.74 -2.06
CA ASP A 76 -0.10 -20.70 -1.37
C ASP A 76 -0.87 -21.83 -0.67
N LYS A 77 -2.10 -21.57 -0.22
CA LYS A 77 -2.95 -22.55 0.46
C LYS A 77 -3.84 -23.35 -0.47
N ASP A 78 -4.07 -22.86 -1.69
CA ASP A 78 -4.98 -23.43 -2.69
C ASP A 78 -6.32 -23.90 -2.07
N PRO A 79 -7.02 -23.03 -1.31
CA PRO A 79 -8.31 -23.42 -0.76
C PRO A 79 -9.33 -23.50 -1.89
N LYS A 80 -10.36 -24.33 -1.72
CA LYS A 80 -11.52 -24.29 -2.61
C LYS A 80 -12.11 -22.87 -2.57
N LEU A 81 -12.09 -22.17 -3.70
CA LEU A 81 -12.83 -20.93 -3.90
C LEU A 81 -14.32 -21.28 -3.96
N SER A 82 -15.14 -20.57 -3.17
CA SER A 82 -16.59 -20.76 -3.08
C SER A 82 -17.28 -20.51 -4.42
#